data_AF-A0A672RP50-F1
#
_entry.id   AF-A0A672RP50-F1
#
_cell.length_a   1.000
_cell.length_b   1.000
_cell.length_c   1.000
_cell.angle_alpha   90.00
_cell.angle_beta   90.00
_cell.angle_gamma   90.00
#
_symmetry.space_group_name_H-M   'P 1'
#
loop_
_entity.id
_entity.type
_entity.pdbx_description
1 polymer ?
#
loop_
_entity_poly.entity_id
_entity_poly.type
_entity_poly.pdbx_seq_one_letter_code
_entity_poly.pdbx_strand_id
1 'polypeptide(L)'
;LCPTGKKSYESYYRFFLFKTRFWKDENAMLPAGYRQRDQTKKSPTGPFDRFALMDYLEKEAMEHKDSDDLVPFTGEKRGKAFVPKPGTGQIPAEEQITLEPELEEALKNATDAEMCDIAGGHPISTQFLLILFT
;
A
#
# COMPACT_ATOMS: atom_id res chain seq x y z
N LEU A 1 -17.27 28.04 -2.06
CA LEU A 1 -18.45 27.29 -2.57
C LEU A 1 -17.97 26.38 -3.69
N CYS A 2 -17.98 25.06 -3.47
CA CYS A 2 -17.49 24.07 -4.43
C CYS A 2 -18.52 23.88 -5.56
N PRO A 3 -18.19 24.11 -6.84
CA PRO A 3 -19.10 23.79 -7.93
C PRO A 3 -19.11 22.28 -8.18
N THR A 4 -20.24 21.66 -7.86
CA THR A 4 -20.53 20.24 -8.05
C THR A 4 -20.42 19.82 -9.51
N GLY A 5 -19.40 19.01 -9.83
CA GLY A 5 -19.15 18.46 -11.16
C GLY A 5 -20.05 17.26 -11.48
N LYS A 6 -21.04 17.46 -12.36
CA LYS A 6 -21.77 16.38 -13.04
C LYS A 6 -21.12 16.11 -14.41
N LYS A 7 -19.90 15.57 -14.43
CA LYS A 7 -19.37 14.97 -15.69
C LYS A 7 -19.90 13.54 -15.76
N SER A 8 -20.92 13.43 -16.59
CA SER A 8 -21.82 12.31 -16.85
C SER A 8 -21.19 10.91 -16.78
N TYR A 9 -21.79 10.03 -15.97
CA TYR A 9 -21.57 8.58 -15.99
C TYR A 9 -21.68 7.99 -17.41
N GLU A 10 -22.42 8.63 -18.30
CA GLU A 10 -22.56 8.25 -19.71
C GLU A 10 -21.23 8.31 -20.47
N SER A 11 -20.32 9.22 -20.10
CA SER A 11 -18.98 9.27 -20.68
C SER A 11 -18.14 8.08 -20.25
N TYR A 12 -18.28 7.62 -19.01
CA TYR A 12 -17.63 6.42 -18.51
C TYR A 12 -18.18 5.18 -19.22
N TYR A 13 -19.49 5.07 -19.40
CA TYR A 13 -20.10 3.96 -20.13
C TYR A 13 -19.73 3.98 -21.62
N ARG A 14 -19.68 5.14 -22.28
CA ARG A 14 -19.19 5.23 -23.67
C ARG A 14 -17.72 4.86 -23.79
N PHE A 15 -16.87 5.30 -22.87
CA PHE A 15 -15.46 4.91 -22.86
C PHE A 15 -15.29 3.40 -22.60
N PHE A 16 -16.04 2.84 -21.67
CA PHE A 16 -16.04 1.41 -21.35
C PHE A 16 -16.59 0.56 -22.51
N LEU A 17 -17.70 0.99 -23.12
CA LEU A 17 -18.28 0.35 -24.31
C LEU A 17 -17.38 0.48 -25.54
N PHE A 18 -16.68 1.59 -25.74
CA PHE A 18 -15.70 1.74 -26.82
C PHE A 18 -14.49 0.81 -26.60
N LYS A 19 -13.98 0.74 -25.36
CA LYS A 19 -12.85 -0.11 -24.99
C LYS A 19 -13.19 -1.61 -25.06
N THR A 20 -14.44 -1.98 -24.82
CA THR A 20 -14.93 -3.37 -24.94
C THR A 20 -15.34 -3.74 -26.37
N ARG A 21 -15.86 -2.78 -27.17
CA ARG A 21 -16.18 -2.98 -28.60
C ARG A 21 -14.90 -3.14 -29.44
N PHE A 22 -13.84 -2.39 -29.14
CA PHE A 22 -12.53 -2.54 -29.77
C PHE A 22 -11.78 -3.82 -29.35
N TRP A 23 -12.28 -4.52 -28.32
CA TRP A 23 -11.69 -5.75 -27.78
C TRP A 23 -12.28 -7.03 -28.41
N LYS A 24 -13.21 -6.90 -29.35
CA LYS A 24 -14.10 -8.01 -29.73
C LYS A 24 -14.16 -8.30 -31.23
N ASP A 25 -13.03 -8.61 -31.86
CA ASP A 25 -13.15 -9.46 -33.06
C ASP A 25 -12.07 -10.54 -33.18
N GLU A 26 -10.78 -10.23 -32.96
CA GLU A 26 -9.75 -11.26 -33.25
C GLU A 26 -9.32 -12.11 -32.04
N ASN A 27 -9.46 -11.60 -30.80
CA ASN A 27 -8.92 -12.27 -29.60
C ASN A 27 -9.96 -13.02 -28.75
N ALA A 28 -11.24 -12.98 -29.11
CA ALA A 28 -12.32 -13.57 -28.31
C ALA A 28 -12.32 -15.11 -28.33
N MET A 29 -11.80 -15.70 -29.41
CA MET A 29 -11.75 -17.16 -29.64
C MET A 29 -10.48 -17.81 -29.07
N LEU A 30 -9.52 -17.02 -28.56
CA LEU A 30 -8.28 -17.53 -28.01
C LEU A 30 -8.43 -17.95 -26.52
N PRO A 31 -7.74 -19.01 -26.06
CA PRO A 31 -7.69 -19.39 -24.65
C PRO A 31 -7.16 -18.23 -23.79
N ALA A 32 -7.53 -18.18 -22.51
CA ALA A 32 -7.28 -17.03 -21.63
C ALA A 32 -5.82 -16.52 -21.62
N GLY A 33 -4.83 -17.42 -21.66
CA GLY A 33 -3.40 -17.07 -21.72
C GLY A 33 -2.95 -16.42 -23.03
N TYR A 34 -3.65 -16.68 -24.13
CA TYR A 34 -3.39 -16.11 -25.46
C TYR A 34 -4.25 -14.87 -25.76
N ARG A 35 -5.09 -14.43 -24.81
CA ARG A 35 -5.81 -13.15 -24.89
C ARG A 35 -4.92 -11.95 -24.54
N GLN A 36 -3.75 -12.22 -23.96
CA GLN A 36 -2.73 -11.21 -23.76
C GLN A 36 -2.20 -10.81 -25.14
N ARG A 37 -2.47 -9.56 -25.55
CA ARG A 37 -1.95 -9.00 -26.80
C ARG A 37 -0.43 -9.15 -26.79
N ASP A 38 0.14 -9.70 -27.85
CA ASP A 38 1.59 -9.70 -28.05
C ASP A 38 2.11 -8.28 -27.87
N GLN A 39 3.00 -8.10 -26.90
CA GLN A 39 3.45 -6.79 -26.47
C GLN A 39 4.37 -6.13 -27.50
N THR A 40 4.72 -6.83 -28.59
CA THR A 40 5.61 -6.31 -29.62
C THR A 40 5.18 -6.80 -31.00
N LYS A 41 5.36 -5.93 -32.01
CA LYS A 41 5.20 -6.28 -33.43
C LYS A 41 6.54 -6.72 -34.07
N LYS A 42 7.58 -6.91 -33.26
CA LYS A 42 8.95 -7.19 -33.73
C LYS A 42 9.12 -8.69 -33.88
N SER A 43 9.73 -9.13 -34.99
CA SER A 43 10.14 -10.53 -35.15
C SER A 43 11.19 -10.90 -34.10
N PRO A 44 11.28 -12.16 -33.67
CA PRO A 44 12.30 -12.60 -32.72
C PRO A 44 13.71 -12.38 -33.30
N THR A 45 14.59 -11.74 -32.51
CA THR A 45 15.92 -11.28 -32.97
C THR A 45 17.02 -12.35 -32.86
N GLY A 46 16.66 -13.64 -32.86
CA GLY A 46 17.63 -14.74 -32.68
C GLY A 46 18.00 -14.98 -31.19
N PRO A 47 19.13 -15.67 -30.91
CA PRO A 47 19.58 -15.91 -29.54
C PRO A 47 19.95 -14.61 -28.83
N PHE A 48 19.81 -14.60 -27.50
CA PHE A 48 20.06 -13.42 -26.68
C PHE A 48 21.53 -12.97 -26.74
N ASP A 49 21.78 -11.74 -27.19
CA ASP A 49 23.08 -11.08 -27.12
C ASP A 49 23.09 -10.04 -26.00
N ARG A 50 23.92 -10.29 -24.98
CA ARG A 50 24.03 -9.43 -23.80
C ARG A 50 24.74 -8.11 -24.12
N PHE A 51 25.76 -8.10 -24.97
CA PHE A 51 26.55 -6.89 -25.22
C PHE A 51 25.75 -5.86 -25.99
N ALA A 52 25.07 -6.29 -27.06
CA ALA A 52 24.16 -5.44 -27.81
C ALA A 52 23.04 -4.84 -26.94
N LEU A 53 22.54 -5.59 -25.96
CA LEU A 53 21.55 -5.09 -25.01
C LEU A 53 22.14 -4.00 -24.08
N MET A 54 23.34 -4.23 -23.53
CA MET A 54 23.97 -3.25 -22.65
C MET A 54 24.27 -1.94 -23.39
N ASP A 55 24.84 -2.01 -24.59
CA ASP A 55 25.14 -0.84 -25.43
C ASP A 55 23.87 -0.02 -25.75
N TYR A 56 22.77 -0.72 -26.05
CA TYR A 56 21.47 -0.09 -26.29
C TYR A 56 20.95 0.64 -25.03
N LEU A 57 21.02 -0.01 -23.86
CA LEU A 57 20.57 0.59 -22.60
C LEU A 57 21.41 1.80 -22.19
N GLU A 58 22.73 1.75 -22.38
CA GLU A 58 23.61 2.89 -22.11
C GLU A 58 23.26 4.08 -23.01
N LYS A 59 23.04 3.82 -24.30
CA LYS A 59 22.62 4.84 -25.25
C LYS A 59 21.26 5.44 -24.89
N GLU A 60 20.27 4.60 -24.58
CA GLU A 60 18.92 5.05 -24.20
C GLU A 60 18.97 5.89 -22.92
N ALA A 61 19.78 5.47 -21.93
CA ALA A 61 19.96 6.23 -20.70
C ALA A 61 20.60 7.60 -20.92
N MET A 62 21.58 7.71 -21.83
CA MET A 62 22.21 9.00 -22.17
C MET A 62 21.30 9.92 -22.98
N GLU A 63 20.44 9.36 -23.84
CA GLU A 63 19.52 10.13 -24.69
C GLU A 63 18.22 10.53 -23.97
N HIS A 64 17.89 9.86 -22.86
CA HIS A 64 16.68 10.12 -22.09
C HIS A 64 16.71 11.52 -21.47
N LYS A 65 15.81 12.39 -21.93
CA LYS A 65 15.68 13.76 -21.42
C LYS A 65 14.87 13.78 -20.13
N ASP A 66 15.22 14.71 -19.24
CA ASP A 66 14.40 15.03 -18.09
C ASP A 66 13.06 15.62 -18.53
N SER A 67 12.03 15.42 -17.71
CA SER A 67 10.69 15.95 -17.99
C SER A 67 10.62 17.45 -17.67
N ASP A 68 10.20 18.26 -18.64
CA ASP A 68 10.18 19.73 -18.51
C ASP A 68 9.12 20.25 -17.52
N ASP A 69 8.01 19.50 -17.34
CA ASP A 69 6.86 19.92 -16.52
C ASP A 69 6.94 19.46 -15.04
N LEU A 70 8.14 19.16 -14.54
CA LEU A 70 8.32 18.73 -13.16
C LEU A 70 8.14 19.90 -12.20
N VAL A 71 7.05 19.86 -11.41
CA VAL A 71 6.87 20.78 -10.29
C VAL A 71 7.95 20.48 -9.24
N PRO A 72 8.80 21.46 -8.88
CA PRO A 72 9.86 21.22 -7.90
C PRO A 72 9.23 20.86 -6.54
N PHE A 73 9.82 19.88 -5.86
CA PHE A 73 9.37 19.49 -4.54
C PHE A 73 9.67 20.62 -3.53
N THR A 74 8.62 21.24 -2.99
CA THR A 74 8.73 22.41 -2.10
C THR A 74 8.95 22.05 -0.63
N GLY A 75 8.89 20.77 -0.25
CA GLY A 75 9.02 20.35 1.15
C GLY A 75 7.87 20.78 2.07
N GLU A 76 6.84 21.42 1.52
CA GLU A 76 5.70 21.92 2.29
C GLU A 76 4.78 20.78 2.72
N LYS A 77 4.61 20.64 4.04
CA LYS A 77 3.61 19.72 4.61
C LYS A 77 2.20 20.28 4.36
N ARG A 78 1.56 19.83 3.28
CA ARG A 78 0.17 20.21 2.92
C ARG A 78 -0.89 19.67 3.89
N GLY A 79 -0.57 18.65 4.68
CA GLY A 79 -1.48 18.05 5.64
C GLY A 79 -1.42 18.72 7.01
N LYS A 80 -2.55 18.71 7.74
CA LYS A 80 -2.51 19.05 9.17
C LYS A 80 -1.72 17.98 9.90
N ALA A 81 -0.81 18.40 10.78
CA ALA A 81 -0.17 17.48 11.70
C ALA A 81 -1.25 16.77 12.52
N PHE A 82 -1.15 15.45 12.63
CA PHE A 82 -2.06 14.70 13.48
C PHE A 82 -1.89 15.18 14.92
N VAL A 83 -2.99 15.55 15.55
CA VAL A 83 -3.05 15.85 16.98
C VAL A 83 -3.78 14.68 17.62
N PRO A 84 -3.11 13.87 18.47
CA PRO A 84 -3.78 12.80 19.19
C PRO A 84 -4.89 13.39 20.06
N LYS A 85 -6.06 12.78 20.03
CA LYS A 85 -7.18 13.20 20.88
C LYS A 85 -6.84 12.81 22.32
N PRO A 86 -7.15 13.64 23.32
CA PRO A 86 -7.01 13.20 24.71
C PRO A 86 -7.85 11.93 24.90
N GLY A 87 -7.21 10.84 25.33
CA GLY A 87 -7.84 9.53 25.53
C GLY A 87 -7.70 8.51 24.40
N THR A 88 -7.11 8.82 23.25
CA THR A 88 -6.72 7.77 22.29
C THR A 88 -5.60 6.94 22.90
N GLY A 89 -5.89 5.69 23.25
CA GLY A 89 -4.99 4.76 23.94
C GLY A 89 -5.28 4.58 25.44
N GLN A 90 -6.19 5.36 26.03
CA GLN A 90 -6.64 5.12 27.40
C GLN A 90 -7.88 4.24 27.40
N ILE A 91 -7.80 3.13 28.13
CA ILE A 91 -8.97 2.30 28.44
C ILE A 91 -9.95 3.20 29.23
N PRO A 92 -11.24 3.26 28.86
CA PRO A 92 -12.24 4.02 29.61
C PRO A 92 -12.18 3.68 31.10
N ALA A 93 -12.29 4.68 31.99
CA ALA A 93 -12.19 4.46 33.45
C ALA A 93 -13.24 3.46 33.98
N GLU A 94 -14.35 3.30 33.27
CA GLU A 94 -15.40 2.32 33.53
C GLU A 94 -15.01 0.87 33.21
N GLU A 95 -14.01 0.65 32.36
CA GLU A 95 -13.43 -0.67 32.05
C GLU A 95 -12.15 -0.94 32.88
N GLN A 96 -11.73 0.00 33.73
CA GLN A 96 -10.54 -0.15 34.54
C GLN A 96 -10.81 -1.06 35.75
N ILE A 97 -10.12 -2.21 35.78
CA ILE A 97 -10.25 -3.19 36.85
C ILE A 97 -9.59 -2.62 38.12
N THR A 98 -10.37 -2.41 39.18
CA THR A 98 -9.86 -2.06 40.51
C THR A 98 -9.53 -3.33 41.27
N LEU A 99 -8.25 -3.52 41.62
CA LEU A 99 -7.78 -4.67 42.40
C LEU A 99 -7.66 -4.31 43.87
N GLU A 100 -7.62 -5.33 44.73
CA GLU A 100 -7.26 -5.16 46.13
C GLU A 100 -5.81 -4.66 46.25
N PRO A 101 -5.49 -3.80 47.24
CA PRO A 101 -4.20 -3.11 47.32
C PRO A 101 -3.00 -4.07 47.43
N GLU A 102 -3.17 -5.21 48.08
CA GLU A 102 -2.14 -6.26 48.19
C GLU A 102 -1.82 -6.90 46.84
N LEU A 103 -2.84 -7.12 46.00
CA LEU A 103 -2.69 -7.74 44.69
C LEU A 103 -2.11 -6.75 43.66
N GLU A 104 -2.48 -5.47 43.76
CA GLU A 104 -1.93 -4.42 42.90
C GLU A 104 -0.42 -4.23 43.13
N GLU A 105 0.03 -4.28 44.39
CA GLU A 105 1.46 -4.21 44.73
C GLU A 105 2.23 -5.46 44.27
N ALA A 106 1.65 -6.65 44.44
CA ALA A 106 2.24 -7.89 43.94
C ALA A 106 2.41 -7.86 42.40
N LEU A 107 1.40 -7.39 41.66
CA LEU A 107 1.47 -7.27 40.20
C LEU A 107 2.46 -6.20 39.74
N LYS A 108 2.58 -5.07 40.44
CA LYS A 108 3.56 -4.01 40.13
C LYS A 108 5.00 -4.47 40.30
N ASN A 109 5.25 -5.41 41.23
CA ASN A 109 6.58 -5.93 41.53
C ASN A 109 6.89 -7.29 40.86
N ALA A 110 5.91 -7.89 40.17
CA ALA A 110 6.07 -9.16 39.49
C ALA A 110 7.12 -9.09 38.38
N THR A 111 7.90 -10.15 38.21
CA THR A 111 8.92 -10.26 37.16
C THR A 111 8.32 -10.71 35.83
N ASP A 112 8.99 -10.41 34.71
CA ASP A 112 8.54 -10.81 33.36
C ASP A 112 8.34 -12.33 33.22
N ALA A 113 9.14 -13.12 33.95
CA ALA A 113 9.00 -14.57 33.98
C ALA A 113 7.69 -14.99 34.66
N GLU A 114 7.39 -14.43 35.83
CA GLU A 114 6.14 -14.70 36.58
C GLU A 114 4.91 -14.23 35.80
N MET A 115 4.99 -13.09 35.10
CA MET A 115 3.92 -12.65 34.20
C MET A 115 3.68 -13.61 33.03
N CYS A 116 4.75 -14.17 32.44
CA CYS A 116 4.64 -15.14 31.36
C CYS A 116 3.99 -16.46 31.82
N ASP A 117 4.27 -16.87 33.05
CA ASP A 117 3.65 -18.04 33.67
C ASP A 117 2.15 -17.82 33.91
N ILE A 118 1.75 -16.63 34.38
CA ILE A 118 0.33 -16.26 34.55
C ILE A 118 -0.38 -16.17 33.19
N ALA A 119 0.29 -15.71 32.14
CA ALA A 119 -0.26 -15.59 30.78
C ALA A 119 -0.39 -16.94 30.03
N GLY A 120 -0.13 -18.07 30.69
CA GLY A 120 -0.29 -19.40 30.11
C GLY A 120 0.79 -19.76 29.09
N GLY A 121 2.00 -19.18 29.20
CA GLY A 121 3.15 -19.54 28.38
C GLY A 121 3.07 -19.11 26.91
N HIS A 122 2.07 -18.30 26.54
CA HIS A 122 2.15 -17.57 25.29
C HIS A 122 3.15 -16.43 25.50
N PRO A 123 4.30 -16.40 24.79
CA PRO A 123 5.08 -15.19 24.75
C PRO A 123 4.09 -14.12 24.29
N ILE A 124 3.99 -13.05 25.05
CA ILE A 124 3.22 -11.86 24.68
C ILE A 124 3.95 -11.35 23.44
N SER A 125 3.59 -11.95 22.30
CA SER A 125 4.22 -11.76 21.02
C SER A 125 4.25 -10.26 20.83
N THR A 126 5.38 -9.73 20.39
CA THR A 126 5.64 -8.34 20.03
C THR A 126 4.47 -7.57 19.35
N GLN A 127 3.45 -8.27 18.85
CA GLN A 127 2.11 -7.73 18.53
C GLN A 127 1.36 -7.04 19.69
N PHE A 128 1.49 -7.47 20.95
CA PHE A 128 0.83 -6.79 22.09
C PHE A 128 1.54 -5.49 22.49
N LEU A 129 2.86 -5.43 22.34
CA LEU A 129 3.63 -4.18 22.48
C LEU A 129 3.28 -3.17 21.37
N LEU A 130 2.95 -3.64 20.15
CA LEU A 130 2.47 -2.75 19.09
C LEU A 130 1.10 -2.12 19.41
N ILE A 131 0.25 -2.79 20.20
CA ILE A 131 -1.07 -2.25 20.59
C ILE A 131 -0.94 -1.21 21.71
N LEU A 132 0.07 -1.30 22.58
CA LEU A 132 0.31 -0.31 23.65
C LEU A 132 1.09 0.94 23.18
N PHE A 133 1.75 0.89 22.01
CA PHE A 133 2.56 1.99 21.46
C PHE A 133 2.00 2.62 20.17
N THR A 134 0.73 2.36 19.81
CA THR A 134 0.00 3.09 18.73
C THR A 134 -1.27 3.73 19.25
#